data_AF-A0A8X6V4X7-F1
#
_entry.id   AF-A0A8X6V4X7-F1
#
_cell.length_a   1.000
_cell.length_b   1.000
_cell.length_c   1.000
_cell.angle_alpha   90.00
_cell.angle_beta   90.00
_cell.angle_gamma   90.00
#
_symmetry.space_group_name_H-M   'P 1'
#
loop_
_entity.id
_entity.type
_entity.pdbx_description
1 polymer ?
#
loop_
_entity_poly.entity_id
_entity_poly.type
_entity_poly.pdbx_seq_one_letter_code
_entity_poly.pdbx_strand_id
1 'polypeptide(L)' 'MWEKSQGKLEKAGLSPTDIKTELDATLGEFAPLFTTVKTWVADFKHGHTSIQDAEHSRRPKSDTTDEIFRKVPKKNYE' A
#
# COMPACT_ATOMS: atom_id res chain seq x y z
N MET A 1 -14.37 10.02 -18.02
CA MET A 1 -13.96 8.86 -18.87
C MET A 1 -13.46 7.66 -18.06
N TRP A 2 -13.04 7.84 -16.81
CA TRP A 2 -12.43 6.79 -15.97
C TRP A 2 -13.38 6.24 -14.87
N GLU A 3 -14.49 6.92 -14.57
CA GLU A 3 -15.58 6.39 -13.73
C GLU A 3 -16.30 5.16 -14.35
N LYS A 4 -16.37 5.08 -15.68
CA LYS A 4 -17.01 3.93 -16.36
C LYS A 4 -16.19 2.64 -16.24
N SER A 5 -14.89 2.74 -15.93
CA SER A 5 -14.04 1.57 -15.67
C SER A 5 -14.28 0.98 -14.28
N GLN A 6 -14.61 1.81 -13.29
CA GLN A 6 -14.91 1.37 -11.91
C GLN A 6 -16.13 0.44 -11.88
N GLY A 7 -17.20 0.78 -12.62
CA GLY A 7 -18.41 -0.04 -12.69
C GLY A 7 -18.26 -1.35 -13.49
N LYS A 8 -17.22 -1.50 -14.31
CA LYS A 8 -16.97 -2.72 -15.10
C LYS A 8 -16.31 -3.81 -14.25
N LEU A 9 -15.48 -3.43 -13.29
CA LEU A 9 -14.77 -4.36 -12.39
C LEU A 9 -15.68 -4.93 -11.30
N GLU A 10 -16.66 -4.17 -10.80
CA GLU A 10 -17.59 -4.65 -9.75
C GLU A 10 -18.71 -5.56 -10.27
N LYS A 11 -19.13 -5.43 -11.54
CA LYS A 11 -20.30 -6.16 -12.09
C LYS A 11 -19.95 -7.30 -13.04
N ALA A 12 -18.77 -7.30 -13.65
CA ALA A 12 -18.34 -8.45 -14.44
C ALA A 12 -17.53 -9.36 -13.52
N GLY A 13 -17.89 -10.63 -13.42
CA GLY A 13 -17.06 -11.66 -12.77
C GLY A 13 -15.77 -11.92 -13.54
N LEU A 14 -15.00 -10.86 -13.80
CA LEU A 14 -13.71 -10.90 -14.48
C LEU A 14 -12.79 -11.78 -13.66
N SER A 15 -12.22 -12.78 -14.33
CA SER A 15 -11.27 -13.66 -13.68
C SER A 15 -10.01 -12.85 -13.37
N PRO A 16 -9.24 -13.20 -12.32
CA PRO A 16 -7.94 -12.59 -12.07
C PRO A 16 -7.02 -12.62 -13.31
N THR A 17 -7.19 -13.64 -14.16
CA THR A 17 -6.45 -13.79 -15.41
C THR A 17 -6.78 -12.70 -16.41
N ASP A 18 -8.07 -12.37 -16.60
CA ASP A 18 -8.49 -11.31 -17.52
C ASP A 18 -7.94 -9.95 -17.08
N ILE A 19 -7.99 -9.67 -15.77
CA ILE A 19 -7.44 -8.45 -15.17
C ILE A 19 -5.93 -8.39 -15.37
N LYS A 20 -5.24 -9.52 -15.18
CA LYS A 20 -3.79 -9.60 -15.39
C LYS A 20 -3.42 -9.33 -16.85
N THR A 21 -4.14 -9.93 -17.81
CA THR A 21 -3.91 -9.69 -19.23
C THR A 21 -4.12 -8.22 -19.61
N GLU A 22 -5.15 -7.57 -19.07
CA GLU A 22 -5.37 -6.14 -19.31
C GLU A 22 -4.27 -5.28 -18.67
N LEU A 23 -3.83 -5.60 -17.45
CA LEU A 23 -2.72 -4.91 -16.79
C LEU A 23 -1.39 -5.10 -17.53
N ASP A 24 -1.11 -6.30 -18.05
CA ASP A 24 0.09 -6.57 -18.86
C ASP A 24 0.06 -5.80 -20.18
N ALA A 25 -1.09 -5.73 -20.85
CA ALA A 25 -1.24 -4.98 -22.09
C ALA A 25 -1.11 -3.46 -21.90
N THR A 26 -1.47 -2.94 -20.72
CA THR A 26 -1.49 -1.50 -20.43
C THR A 26 -0.20 -0.99 -19.80
N LEU A 27 0.41 -1.76 -18.90
CA LEU A 27 1.58 -1.36 -18.11
C LEU A 27 2.88 -2.05 -18.56
N GLY A 28 2.78 -3.12 -19.36
CA GLY A 28 3.94 -3.87 -19.84
C GLY A 28 4.80 -4.39 -18.69
N GLU A 29 6.08 -4.01 -18.68
CA GLU A 29 7.05 -4.42 -17.65
C GLU A 29 6.70 -3.89 -16.24
N PHE A 30 5.96 -2.78 -16.15
CA PHE A 30 5.52 -2.22 -14.87
C PHE A 30 4.25 -2.87 -14.32
N ALA A 31 3.71 -3.87 -15.01
CA ALA A 31 2.52 -4.56 -14.57
C ALA A 31 2.78 -5.31 -13.26
N PRO A 32 1.84 -5.24 -12.29
CA PRO A 32 1.98 -5.97 -11.04
C PRO A 32 1.97 -7.48 -11.28
N LEU A 33 2.60 -8.22 -10.37
CA LEU A 33 2.63 -9.68 -10.42
C LEU A 33 1.21 -10.25 -10.31
N PHE A 34 1.01 -11.44 -10.90
CA PHE A 34 -0.28 -12.12 -10.85
C PHE A 34 -0.75 -12.43 -9.42
N THR A 35 0.19 -12.67 -8.50
CA THR A 35 -0.10 -12.85 -7.08
C THR A 35 -0.74 -11.61 -6.46
N THR A 36 -0.21 -10.42 -6.77
CA THR A 36 -0.76 -9.13 -6.33
C THR A 36 -2.18 -8.93 -6.87
N VAL A 37 -2.41 -9.24 -8.15
CA VAL A 37 -3.74 -9.16 -8.77
C VAL A 37 -4.75 -10.07 -8.06
N LYS A 38 -4.34 -11.31 -7.71
CA LYS A 38 -5.20 -12.22 -6.95
C LYS A 38 -5.56 -11.70 -5.56
N THR A 39 -4.60 -11.10 -4.86
CA THR A 39 -4.84 -10.48 -3.54
C THR A 39 -5.87 -9.37 -3.67
N TRP A 40 -5.69 -8.43 -4.61
CA TRP A 40 -6.66 -7.36 -4.83
C TRP A 40 -8.06 -7.89 -5.18
N VAL A 41 -8.16 -8.89 -6.06
CA VAL A 41 -9.47 -9.51 -6.39
C VAL A 41 -10.12 -10.14 -5.16
N ALA A 42 -9.33 -10.76 -4.26
CA ALA A 42 -9.85 -11.29 -3.01
C ALA A 42 -10.33 -10.14 -2.10
N ASP A 43 -9.56 -9.08 -1.95
CA ASP A 43 -9.91 -7.92 -1.12
C ASP A 43 -11.20 -7.26 -1.61
N PHE A 44 -11.34 -7.05 -2.92
CA PHE A 44 -12.58 -6.52 -3.53
C PHE A 44 -13.79 -7.43 -3.26
N LYS A 45 -13.62 -8.76 -3.34
CA LYS A 45 -14.70 -9.71 -2.99
C LYS A 45 -15.11 -9.65 -1.51
N HIS A 46 -14.18 -9.28 -0.63
CA HIS A 46 -14.45 -9.08 0.79
C HIS A 46 -14.99 -7.67 1.10
N GLY A 47 -15.24 -6.84 0.07
CA GLY A 47 -15.79 -5.50 0.23
C GLY A 47 -14.75 -4.43 0.56
N HIS A 48 -13.46 -4.75 0.48
CA HIS A 48 -12.40 -3.75 0.60
C HIS A 48 -12.26 -3.01 -0.73
N THR A 49 -12.80 -1.79 -0.77
CA THR A 49 -12.76 -0.90 -1.94
C THR A 49 -11.78 0.27 -1.78
N SER A 50 -11.04 0.31 -0.66
CA SER A 50 -10.02 1.33 -0.43
C SER A 50 -8.89 1.19 -1.46
N ILE A 51 -8.58 2.31 -2.12
CA ILE A 51 -7.45 2.43 -3.03
C ILE A 51 -6.16 2.80 -2.26
N GLN A 52 -6.31 3.25 -1.01
CA GLN A 52 -5.19 3.60 -0.15
C GLN A 52 -4.67 2.36 0.59
N ASP A 53 -3.35 2.25 0.68
CA ASP A 53 -2.70 1.26 1.53
C ASP A 53 -3.14 1.43 2.98
N ALA A 54 -3.27 0.30 3.68
CA ALA A 54 -3.48 0.31 5.12
C ALA A 54 -2.32 1.04 5.83
N GLU A 55 -2.59 1.58 7.02
CA GLU A 55 -1.56 2.22 7.82
C GLU A 55 -0.39 1.24 8.05
N HIS A 56 0.76 1.57 7.50
CA HIS A 56 1.98 0.83 7.77
C HIS A 56 2.40 1.12 9.20
N SER A 57 2.56 0.08 10.03
CA SER A 57 3.10 0.22 11.36
C SER A 57 4.45 0.95 11.29
N ARG A 58 4.47 2.22 11.69
CA ARG A 58 5.72 2.95 11.83
C ARG A 58 6.52 2.31 12.97
N ARG A 59 7.85 2.42 12.93
CA ARG A 59 8.71 2.09 14.08
C ARG A 59 8.11 2.81 15.31
N PRO A 60 7.85 2.12 16.44
CA PRO A 60 7.45 2.80 17.66
C PRO A 60 8.50 3.86 17.96
N LYS A 61 8.07 5.11 18.17
CA LYS A 61 8.95 6.19 18.61
C LYS A 61 9.34 5.94 20.06
N SER A 62 10.25 4.99 20.29
CA SER A 62 10.94 4.83 21.57
C SER A 62 12.23 5.66 21.63
N ASP A 63 12.43 6.57 20.68
CA ASP A 63 13.58 7.48 20.63
C ASP A 63 13.08 8.91 20.83
N THR A 64 13.46 9.51 21.96
CA THR A 64 13.14 10.87 22.48
C THR A 64 12.11 10.90 23.61
N THR A 65 12.41 10.21 24.71
CA THR A 65 12.00 10.73 26.03
C THR A 65 13.01 11.80 26.44
N ASP A 66 12.54 12.94 26.97
CA ASP A 66 13.37 14.05 27.50
C ASP A 66 14.47 13.62 28.50
N GLU A 67 14.36 12.41 29.05
CA GLU A 67 15.31 11.79 29.96
C GLU A 67 16.69 11.54 29.32
N ILE A 68 16.75 11.21 28.01
CA ILE A 68 18.02 10.89 27.32
C ILE A 68 18.87 12.15 27.09
N PHE A 69 18.27 13.33 26.98
CA PHE A 69 18.97 14.58 26.65
C PHE A 69 19.70 15.25 27.84
N ARG A 70 19.52 14.78 29.08
CA ARG A 70 20.02 15.49 30.29
C ARG A 70 21.44 15.15 30.72
N LYS A 71 22.24 14.41 29.94
CA LYS A 71 23.56 13.92 30.40
C LYS A 71 24.74 14.38 29.55
N VAL A 72 24.78 15.68 29.22
CA VAL A 72 26.04 16.33 28.82
C VAL A 72 26.54 17.18 29.99
N PRO A 73 27.52 16.71 30.79
CA PRO A 73 28.16 17.57 31.78
C PRO A 73 28.97 18.64 31.05
N LYS A 74 28.72 19.91 31.38
CA LYS A 74 29.53 21.05 30.90
C LYS A 74 30.96 20.86 31.39
N LYS A 75 31.91 20.69 30.46
CA LYS A 75 33.33 20.81 30.79
C LYS A 75 33.62 22.29 31.07
N ASN A 76 33.99 22.60 32.31
CA ASN A 76 34.56 23.88 32.66
C ASN A 76 35.98 23.91 32.07
N TYR A 77 36.26 24.89 31.22
CA TYR A 77 37.63 25.26 30.88
C TYR A 77 38.03 26.35 31.89
N GLU A 78 39.00 26.04 32.73
CA GLU A 78 39.70 27.01 33.59
C GLU A 78 40.50 28.01 32.76
#